data_AF-A0A0G0U3J4-F1
#
_entry.id   AF-A0A0G0U3J4-F1
#
_cell.length_a   1.000
_cell.length_b   1.000
_cell.length_c   1.000
_cell.angle_alpha   90.00
_cell.angle_beta   90.00
_cell.angle_gamma   90.00
#
_symmetry.space_group_name_H-M   'P 1'
#
loop_
_entity.id
_entity.type
_entity.pdbx_description
1 polymer ?
#
loop_
_entity_poly.entity_id
_entity_poly.type
_entity_poly.pdbx_seq_one_letter_code
_entity_poly.pdbx_strand_id
1 'polypeptide(L)'
;MEYLAQKLNLTKQQLITFSLFALLIISLPVTLYLTRLFFKAPLPQSQISRKVPVNPPSESFAQGPESSLEKQIKQSLSPTPTEEPTPDETANASVSFGPTLNFKVTIEGRRKGSFATQAFVGIASGSVNKRPKYLLSFTINIPKSGVFNGLSLAGLETGSTYTAYIKGSAQIDSAATLTLSPTTNRLNGGTPLNLISGDLNEDNIIDNTDYNLAKSLYGTTSSSSGWNERADFNLDGTINNFDLSIISKNLGKIGASGIWYSKASGSPGLLGIEASQTASSSGGYWIWIPPTD
;
A
#
# COMPACT_ATOMS: atom_id res chain seq x y z
N MET A 1 33.15 -49.22 4.05
CA MET A 1 32.79 -48.20 5.08
C MET A 1 33.40 -48.53 6.44
N GLU A 2 33.33 -49.77 6.93
CA GLU A 2 33.91 -50.13 8.23
C GLU A 2 35.45 -50.07 8.28
N TYR A 3 36.13 -50.43 7.18
CA TYR A 3 37.59 -50.34 7.07
C TYR A 3 38.15 -48.91 7.24
N LEU A 4 37.43 -47.89 6.77
CA LEU A 4 37.86 -46.48 6.87
C LEU A 4 37.55 -45.88 8.25
N ALA A 5 36.46 -46.32 8.90
CA ALA A 5 36.09 -45.88 10.25
C ALA A 5 37.16 -46.29 11.28
N GLN A 6 37.67 -47.51 11.16
CA GLN A 6 38.65 -48.08 12.09
C GLN A 6 40.03 -47.41 11.99
N LYS A 7 40.41 -46.94 10.80
CA LYS A 7 41.74 -46.33 10.57
C LYS A 7 41.84 -44.86 10.98
N LEU A 8 40.70 -44.18 11.10
CA LEU A 8 40.61 -42.75 11.41
C LEU A 8 39.97 -42.45 12.77
N ASN A 9 39.64 -43.48 13.55
CA ASN A 9 39.00 -43.35 14.87
C ASN A 9 37.71 -42.49 14.84
N LEU A 10 36.97 -42.58 13.74
CA LEU A 10 35.73 -41.81 13.50
C LEU A 10 34.51 -42.70 13.73
N THR A 11 33.50 -42.16 14.41
CA THR A 11 32.23 -42.88 14.62
C THR A 11 31.46 -43.04 13.31
N LYS A 12 30.61 -44.08 13.20
CA LYS A 12 29.80 -44.34 11.98
C LYS A 12 28.97 -43.11 11.56
N GLN A 13 28.47 -42.32 12.52
CA GLN A 13 27.72 -41.09 12.24
C GLN A 13 28.59 -39.98 11.64
N GLN A 14 29.82 -39.79 12.13
CA GLN A 14 30.76 -38.79 11.58
C GLN A 14 31.18 -39.14 10.15
N LEU A 15 31.32 -40.43 9.84
CA LEU A 15 31.71 -40.87 8.49
C LEU A 15 30.59 -40.63 7.46
N ILE A 16 29.33 -40.75 7.89
CA ILE A 16 28.16 -40.42 7.07
C ILE A 16 28.08 -38.90 6.83
N THR A 17 28.28 -38.08 7.87
CA THR A 17 28.24 -36.61 7.71
C THR A 17 29.36 -36.10 6.80
N PHE A 18 30.59 -36.62 6.92
CA PHE A 18 31.67 -36.27 6.00
C PHE A 18 31.38 -36.69 4.55
N SER A 19 30.76 -37.87 4.34
CA SER A 19 30.41 -38.34 3.00
C SER A 19 29.33 -37.46 2.35
N LEU A 20 28.31 -37.04 3.13
CA LEU A 20 27.29 -36.09 2.68
C LEU A 20 27.87 -34.71 2.36
N PHE A 21 28.78 -34.22 3.21
CA PHE A 21 29.41 -32.91 3.01
C PHE A 21 30.35 -32.89 1.80
N ALA A 22 31.09 -33.96 1.55
CA ALA A 22 31.91 -34.11 0.36
C ALA A 22 31.07 -34.12 -0.93
N LEU A 23 29.90 -34.76 -0.92
CA LEU A 23 28.96 -34.80 -2.05
C LEU A 23 28.38 -33.40 -2.35
N LEU A 24 28.14 -32.60 -1.31
CA LEU A 24 27.65 -31.22 -1.43
C LEU A 24 28.72 -30.25 -1.98
N ILE A 25 30.00 -30.45 -1.64
CA ILE A 25 31.10 -29.63 -2.17
C ILE A 25 31.38 -29.92 -3.65
N ILE A 26 31.21 -31.18 -4.08
CA ILE A 26 31.43 -31.59 -5.48
C ILE A 26 30.29 -31.13 -6.40
N SER A 27 29.07 -30.89 -5.89
CA SER A 27 27.93 -30.46 -6.73
C SER A 27 27.92 -28.97 -7.07
N LEU A 28 28.53 -28.12 -6.24
CA LEU A 28 28.60 -26.67 -6.42
C LEU A 28 29.32 -26.21 -7.72
N PRO A 29 30.48 -26.76 -8.13
CA PRO A 29 31.15 -26.32 -9.36
C PRO A 29 30.42 -26.72 -10.65
N VAL A 30 29.63 -27.81 -10.64
CA VAL A 30 28.92 -28.28 -11.85
C VAL A 30 27.76 -27.37 -12.20
N THR A 31 27.04 -26.84 -11.21
CA THR A 31 25.91 -25.91 -11.43
C THR A 31 26.39 -24.55 -11.97
N LEU A 32 27.57 -24.07 -11.58
CA LEU A 32 28.16 -22.83 -12.10
C LEU A 32 28.70 -22.96 -13.54
N TYR A 33 29.08 -24.16 -13.96
CA TYR A 33 29.55 -24.40 -15.33
C TYR A 33 28.40 -24.41 -16.35
N LEU A 34 27.23 -24.94 -15.98
CA LEU A 34 26.07 -25.01 -16.88
C LEU A 34 25.40 -23.65 -17.12
N THR A 35 25.50 -22.68 -16.21
CA THR A 35 24.93 -21.34 -16.41
C THR A 35 25.72 -20.48 -17.40
N ARG A 36 27.00 -20.79 -17.66
CA ARG A 36 27.83 -20.05 -18.63
C ARG A 36 27.60 -20.44 -20.09
N LEU A 37 26.92 -21.54 -20.37
CA LEU A 37 26.64 -22.00 -21.74
C LEU A 37 25.34 -21.41 -22.32
N PHE A 38 24.43 -20.90 -21.49
CA PHE A 38 23.14 -20.33 -21.94
C PHE A 38 23.16 -18.82 -22.22
N PHE A 39 24.26 -18.11 -21.94
CA PHE A 39 24.41 -16.68 -22.24
C PHE A 39 25.51 -16.44 -23.28
N LYS A 40 25.26 -16.86 -24.53
CA LYS A 40 26.05 -16.39 -25.68
C LYS A 40 25.18 -16.27 -26.93
N ALA A 41 24.29 -15.29 -26.90
CA ALA A 41 23.65 -14.77 -28.11
C ALA A 41 24.14 -13.31 -28.33
N PRO A 42 24.74 -12.98 -29.49
CA PRO A 42 25.18 -11.62 -29.79
C PRO A 42 23.99 -10.77 -30.27
N LEU A 43 23.82 -9.58 -29.68
CA LEU A 43 22.88 -8.56 -30.15
C LEU A 43 23.46 -7.82 -31.37
N PRO A 44 22.68 -7.57 -32.44
CA PRO A 44 23.10 -6.75 -33.55
C PRO A 44 23.01 -5.25 -33.19
N GLN A 45 24.13 -4.55 -33.31
CA GLN A 45 24.21 -3.08 -33.23
C GLN A 45 23.67 -2.46 -34.53
N SER A 46 22.68 -1.58 -34.42
CA SER A 46 22.39 -0.59 -35.47
C SER A 46 22.87 0.77 -34.99
N GLN A 47 23.89 1.29 -35.68
CA GLN A 47 24.39 2.64 -35.51
C GLN A 47 23.61 3.61 -36.40
N ILE A 48 23.11 4.70 -35.84
CA ILE A 48 23.03 5.96 -36.59
C ILE A 48 23.61 7.07 -35.71
N SER A 49 24.77 7.53 -36.15
CA SER A 49 25.52 8.67 -35.66
C SER A 49 25.01 9.95 -36.32
N ARG A 50 24.70 10.99 -35.55
CA ARG A 50 24.80 12.38 -36.03
C ARG A 50 25.23 13.34 -34.91
N LYS A 51 26.55 13.47 -34.83
CA LYS A 51 27.40 14.59 -34.35
C LYS A 51 26.82 15.98 -34.76
N VAL A 52 26.64 17.00 -33.90
CA VAL A 52 27.57 18.05 -33.32
C VAL A 52 26.72 19.33 -33.06
N PRO A 53 27.08 20.41 -32.29
CA PRO A 53 28.10 20.67 -31.25
C PRO A 53 27.56 21.25 -29.91
N VAL A 54 28.46 21.29 -28.92
CA VAL A 54 28.42 22.11 -27.70
C VAL A 54 29.24 23.40 -27.92
N ASN A 55 28.76 24.56 -27.44
CA ASN A 55 29.59 25.56 -26.73
C ASN A 55 28.75 26.68 -26.04
N PRO A 56 29.02 27.05 -24.77
CA PRO A 56 28.68 28.34 -24.12
C PRO A 56 29.87 29.34 -24.24
N PRO A 57 29.94 30.56 -23.63
CA PRO A 57 29.11 31.22 -22.59
C PRO A 57 28.85 32.76 -22.76
N SER A 58 28.26 33.39 -21.71
CA SER A 58 28.21 34.84 -21.35
C SER A 58 27.03 35.64 -21.97
N GLU A 59 26.27 36.53 -21.31
CA GLU A 59 26.52 37.47 -20.20
C GLU A 59 25.26 37.78 -19.34
N SER A 60 25.54 38.30 -18.14
CA SER A 60 24.68 38.95 -17.13
C SER A 60 23.91 40.18 -17.64
N PHE A 61 22.72 40.50 -17.08
CA PHE A 61 22.40 41.81 -16.47
C PHE A 61 21.00 41.84 -15.79
N ALA A 62 21.00 42.31 -14.52
CA ALA A 62 20.01 43.10 -13.75
C ALA A 62 18.51 42.74 -13.77
N GLN A 63 17.89 42.33 -12.66
CA GLN A 63 17.37 43.12 -11.51
C GLN A 63 16.08 43.94 -11.75
N GLY A 64 14.99 43.44 -11.13
CA GLY A 64 13.96 44.22 -10.43
C GLY A 64 12.55 44.25 -11.07
N PRO A 65 11.47 44.51 -10.30
CA PRO A 65 11.35 44.55 -8.84
C PRO A 65 10.22 43.66 -8.26
N GLU A 66 10.40 43.32 -6.98
CA GLU A 66 9.40 42.68 -6.12
C GLU A 66 8.19 43.60 -5.86
N SER A 67 7.00 43.02 -6.00
CA SER A 67 5.73 43.66 -5.67
C SER A 67 5.36 43.40 -4.20
N SER A 68 5.85 44.27 -3.32
CA SER A 68 5.12 44.96 -2.24
C SER A 68 3.75 44.38 -1.82
N LEU A 69 3.73 43.47 -0.83
CA LEU A 69 2.57 43.21 0.04
C LEU A 69 3.01 43.06 1.51
N GLU A 70 3.96 43.89 1.94
CA GLU A 70 4.49 43.86 3.33
C GLU A 70 4.42 45.22 4.05
N LYS A 71 3.41 46.03 3.72
CA LYS A 71 3.17 47.33 4.38
C LYS A 71 1.71 47.55 4.73
N GLN A 72 1.19 46.73 5.65
CA GLN A 72 0.05 47.14 6.46
C GLN A 72 0.12 46.53 7.88
N ILE A 73 1.27 46.71 8.53
CA ILE A 73 1.38 46.58 9.99
C ILE A 73 2.08 47.85 10.48
N LYS A 74 1.47 48.49 11.49
CA LYS A 74 1.94 49.64 12.30
C LYS A 74 1.50 51.04 11.85
N GLN A 75 0.31 51.43 12.30
CA GLN A 75 0.12 52.73 12.94
C GLN A 75 -1.16 52.73 13.79
N SER A 76 -1.02 52.52 15.09
CA SER A 76 -1.67 53.33 16.13
C SER A 76 -1.23 52.82 17.52
N LEU A 77 -0.52 53.67 18.25
CA LEU A 77 -0.17 53.52 19.66
C LEU A 77 -0.56 54.83 20.35
N SER A 78 -1.46 54.79 21.34
CA SER A 78 -1.40 55.57 22.60
C SER A 78 -2.70 55.44 23.45
N PRO A 79 -2.71 55.77 24.76
CA PRO A 79 -2.93 54.79 25.84
C PRO A 79 -4.18 54.99 26.72
N THR A 80 -4.51 53.91 27.45
CA THR A 80 -5.09 53.75 28.82
C THR A 80 -6.07 54.82 29.37
N PRO A 81 -7.23 54.40 29.92
CA PRO A 81 -7.29 54.15 31.37
C PRO A 81 -7.81 52.75 31.74
N THR A 82 -7.25 52.27 32.84
CA THR A 82 -7.59 51.11 33.65
C THR A 82 -9.06 51.10 34.07
N GLU A 83 -9.78 50.04 33.72
CA GLU A 83 -10.86 49.50 34.55
C GLU A 83 -10.64 47.99 34.65
N GLU A 84 -10.63 47.51 35.88
CA GLU A 84 -10.51 46.12 36.29
C GLU A 84 -11.89 45.45 36.24
N PRO A 85 -12.06 44.34 35.51
CA PRO A 85 -13.11 43.39 35.83
C PRO A 85 -12.48 42.07 36.31
N THR A 86 -12.81 41.75 37.55
CA THR A 86 -13.22 40.44 38.11
C THR A 86 -12.86 39.18 37.28
N PRO A 87 -12.25 38.15 37.89
CA PRO A 87 -11.90 36.92 37.19
C PRO A 87 -13.17 36.15 36.81
N ASP A 88 -13.63 36.33 35.58
CA ASP A 88 -14.60 35.42 34.98
C ASP A 88 -13.82 34.19 34.53
N GLU A 89 -14.04 33.09 35.24
CA GLU A 89 -13.46 31.78 34.99
C GLU A 89 -14.04 31.24 33.67
N THR A 90 -13.57 31.80 32.55
CA THR A 90 -13.82 31.23 31.22
C THR A 90 -12.99 29.97 31.15
N ALA A 91 -13.57 28.88 31.64
CA ALA A 91 -13.14 27.55 31.27
C ALA A 91 -13.09 27.52 29.74
N ASN A 92 -11.88 27.48 29.19
CA ASN A 92 -11.66 27.08 27.82
C ASN A 92 -12.22 25.67 27.70
N ALA A 93 -13.50 25.57 27.36
CA ALA A 93 -14.15 24.31 27.04
C ALA A 93 -13.44 23.79 25.78
N SER A 94 -12.44 22.96 25.99
CA SER A 94 -11.81 22.18 24.93
C SER A 94 -12.94 21.42 24.23
N VAL A 95 -13.26 21.82 23.01
CA VAL A 95 -14.21 21.12 22.15
C VAL A 95 -13.66 19.70 21.97
N SER A 96 -14.24 18.75 22.69
CA SER A 96 -13.87 17.35 22.58
C SER A 96 -14.57 16.77 21.37
N PHE A 97 -13.83 16.56 20.28
CA PHE A 97 -14.34 16.04 19.00
C PHE A 97 -14.69 14.54 19.05
N GLY A 98 -14.90 13.97 20.24
CA GLY A 98 -15.10 12.55 20.45
C GLY A 98 -13.82 11.73 20.26
N PRO A 99 -13.94 10.39 20.33
CA PRO A 99 -12.79 9.52 20.15
C PRO A 99 -12.25 9.60 18.72
N THR A 100 -10.93 9.56 18.57
CA THR A 100 -10.22 9.59 17.29
C THR A 100 -9.32 8.37 17.12
N LEU A 101 -9.06 7.99 15.88
CA LEU A 101 -8.16 6.91 15.51
C LEU A 101 -6.95 7.42 14.74
N ASN A 102 -5.78 7.04 15.23
CA ASN A 102 -4.49 7.19 14.57
C ASN A 102 -3.99 5.81 14.15
N PHE A 103 -3.45 5.72 12.94
CA PHE A 103 -2.88 4.47 12.44
C PHE A 103 -1.72 4.74 11.51
N LYS A 104 -0.94 3.69 11.30
CA LYS A 104 0.20 3.68 10.38
C LYS A 104 0.03 2.52 9.42
N VAL A 105 0.39 2.72 8.16
CA VAL A 105 0.42 1.67 7.16
C VAL A 105 1.77 1.62 6.46
N THR A 106 2.14 0.43 6.03
CA THR A 106 3.16 0.20 5.00
C THR A 106 2.50 -0.52 3.84
N ILE A 107 3.02 -0.33 2.63
CA ILE A 107 2.52 -0.99 1.43
C ILE A 107 3.64 -1.88 0.90
N GLU A 108 3.35 -3.17 0.70
CA GLU A 108 4.31 -4.11 0.14
C GLU A 108 4.75 -3.68 -1.27
N GLY A 109 6.06 -3.78 -1.52
CA GLY A 109 6.68 -3.31 -2.77
C GLY A 109 7.18 -1.86 -2.69
N ARG A 110 6.62 -1.02 -1.83
CA ARG A 110 6.96 0.40 -1.77
C ARG A 110 8.14 0.71 -0.84
N ARG A 111 8.96 1.67 -1.25
CA ARG A 111 10.03 2.23 -0.41
C ARG A 111 9.44 3.02 0.76
N LYS A 112 10.18 3.11 1.87
CA LYS A 112 9.80 3.92 3.03
C LYS A 112 9.58 5.37 2.60
N GLY A 113 8.42 5.93 2.96
CA GLY A 113 8.06 7.30 2.61
C GLY A 113 7.37 7.45 1.24
N SER A 114 7.00 6.33 0.60
CA SER A 114 6.23 6.30 -0.65
C SER A 114 4.87 5.60 -0.47
N PHE A 115 4.24 5.72 0.70
CA PHE A 115 3.00 5.01 1.02
C PHE A 115 1.72 5.80 0.67
N ALA A 116 1.82 6.81 -0.21
CA ALA A 116 0.68 7.63 -0.58
C ALA A 116 -0.34 6.79 -1.36
N THR A 117 -1.58 6.71 -0.88
CA THR A 117 -2.64 5.96 -1.54
C THR A 117 -4.01 6.43 -1.05
N GLN A 118 -5.03 6.34 -1.90
CA GLN A 118 -6.39 6.38 -1.42
C GLN A 118 -6.71 5.05 -0.73
N ALA A 119 -7.32 5.11 0.45
CA ALA A 119 -7.67 3.94 1.23
C ALA A 119 -9.11 3.99 1.71
N PHE A 120 -9.74 2.83 1.68
CA PHE A 120 -10.98 2.57 2.39
C PHE A 120 -10.65 2.19 3.84
N VAL A 121 -11.38 2.77 4.79
CA VAL A 121 -11.34 2.41 6.21
C VAL A 121 -12.75 2.06 6.67
N GLY A 122 -12.95 0.80 7.05
CA GLY A 122 -14.21 0.31 7.62
C GLY A 122 -14.05 -0.04 9.09
N ILE A 123 -14.96 0.44 9.94
CA ILE A 123 -14.97 0.11 11.38
C ILE A 123 -16.14 -0.84 11.65
N ALA A 124 -15.86 -2.00 12.22
CA ALA A 124 -16.87 -2.98 12.62
C ALA A 124 -16.75 -3.30 14.12
N SER A 125 -17.82 -3.76 14.74
CA SER A 125 -17.79 -4.19 16.15
C SER A 125 -17.08 -5.54 16.31
N GLY A 126 -16.48 -5.73 17.48
CA GLY A 126 -15.85 -6.98 17.89
C GLY A 126 -14.52 -7.25 17.19
N SER A 127 -14.20 -8.53 17.08
CA SER A 127 -12.94 -9.04 16.51
C SER A 127 -13.00 -9.18 14.98
N VAL A 128 -11.84 -9.40 14.37
CA VAL A 128 -11.70 -9.66 12.93
C VAL A 128 -12.63 -10.80 12.52
N ASN A 129 -13.44 -10.54 11.49
CA ASN A 129 -14.40 -11.47 10.93
C ASN A 129 -14.52 -11.28 9.42
N LYS A 130 -14.92 -12.34 8.72
CA LYS A 130 -15.22 -12.28 7.30
C LYS A 130 -16.59 -11.66 7.10
N ARG A 131 -16.72 -10.78 6.11
CA ARG A 131 -17.94 -10.05 5.72
C ARG A 131 -18.48 -9.18 6.88
N PRO A 132 -17.64 -8.29 7.44
CA PRO A 132 -18.06 -7.42 8.52
C PRO A 132 -19.15 -6.46 8.06
N LYS A 133 -20.10 -6.18 8.96
CA LYS A 133 -21.00 -5.03 8.80
C LYS A 133 -20.29 -3.80 9.34
N TYR A 134 -19.94 -2.88 8.46
CA TYR A 134 -19.31 -1.62 8.85
C TYR A 134 -20.32 -0.70 9.54
N LEU A 135 -19.97 -0.23 10.74
CA LEU A 135 -20.67 0.79 11.50
C LEU A 135 -20.30 2.19 10.99
N LEU A 136 -19.02 2.37 10.64
CA LEU A 136 -18.49 3.57 10.02
C LEU A 136 -17.64 3.15 8.80
N SER A 137 -17.67 3.98 7.76
CA SER A 137 -16.89 3.79 6.54
C SER A 137 -16.34 5.13 6.06
N PHE A 138 -15.10 5.11 5.60
CA PHE A 138 -14.41 6.30 5.12
C PHE A 138 -13.60 5.99 3.88
N THR A 139 -13.51 6.97 2.98
CA THR A 139 -12.51 7.02 1.93
C THR A 139 -11.56 8.17 2.25
N ILE A 140 -10.29 7.86 2.42
CA ILE A 140 -9.27 8.83 2.86
C ILE A 140 -8.04 8.77 1.96
N ASN A 141 -7.25 9.84 1.97
CA ASN A 141 -5.94 9.85 1.35
C ASN A 141 -4.88 9.63 2.43
N ILE A 142 -4.18 8.51 2.36
CA ILE A 142 -3.03 8.24 3.22
C ILE A 142 -1.83 9.02 2.65
N PRO A 143 -1.13 9.81 3.47
CA PRO A 143 0.03 10.56 3.00
C PRO A 143 1.22 9.64 2.74
N LYS A 144 2.23 10.17 2.03
CA LYS A 144 3.48 9.45 1.70
C LYS A 144 4.19 8.81 2.91
N SER A 145 4.02 9.39 4.10
CA SER A 145 4.56 8.88 5.36
C SER A 145 3.92 7.58 5.83
N GLY A 146 2.72 7.23 5.32
CA GLY A 146 1.91 6.12 5.78
C GLY A 146 1.22 6.38 7.12
N VAL A 147 1.28 7.60 7.68
CA VAL A 147 0.70 7.93 8.98
C VAL A 147 -0.55 8.77 8.81
N PHE A 148 -1.68 8.29 9.34
CA PHE A 148 -2.94 9.03 9.38
C PHE A 148 -3.32 9.28 10.84
N ASN A 149 -3.78 10.50 11.14
CA ASN A 149 -4.17 10.91 12.49
C ASN A 149 -5.56 11.54 12.48
N GLY A 150 -6.31 11.36 13.56
CA GLY A 150 -7.53 12.10 13.80
C GLY A 150 -8.75 11.59 13.02
N LEU A 151 -8.78 10.31 12.60
CA LEU A 151 -10.00 9.75 12.02
C LEU A 151 -11.09 9.74 13.11
N SER A 152 -12.18 10.49 12.91
CA SER A 152 -13.24 10.56 13.90
C SER A 152 -13.95 9.22 14.05
N LEU A 153 -14.10 8.77 15.30
CA LEU A 153 -14.88 7.61 15.71
C LEU A 153 -16.11 8.04 16.52
N ALA A 154 -16.56 9.29 16.34
CA ALA A 154 -17.75 9.80 17.01
C ALA A 154 -18.97 8.90 16.74
N GLY A 155 -19.76 8.69 17.78
CA GLY A 155 -20.93 7.80 17.75
C GLY A 155 -20.65 6.34 18.10
N LEU A 156 -19.38 5.95 18.31
CA LEU A 156 -19.02 4.64 18.86
C LEU A 156 -18.92 4.67 20.39
N GLU A 157 -19.24 3.54 21.02
CA GLU A 157 -19.25 3.37 22.48
C GLU A 157 -17.83 3.14 23.00
N THR A 158 -17.38 3.99 23.92
CA THR A 158 -16.07 3.84 24.58
C THR A 158 -16.07 2.61 25.49
N GLY A 159 -14.94 1.92 25.60
CA GLY A 159 -14.79 0.65 26.33
C GLY A 159 -15.11 -0.58 25.49
N SER A 160 -15.84 -0.41 24.38
CA SER A 160 -16.15 -1.49 23.45
C SER A 160 -14.97 -1.83 22.53
N THR A 161 -14.93 -3.08 22.06
CA THR A 161 -13.93 -3.54 21.10
C THR A 161 -14.44 -3.40 19.68
N TYR A 162 -13.61 -2.82 18.82
CA TYR A 162 -13.86 -2.65 17.39
C TYR A 162 -12.69 -3.21 16.57
N THR A 163 -12.95 -3.48 15.30
CA THR A 163 -11.95 -3.80 14.29
C THR A 163 -11.96 -2.75 13.21
N ALA A 164 -10.80 -2.20 12.88
CA ALA A 164 -10.61 -1.37 11.70
C ALA A 164 -10.06 -2.23 10.56
N TYR A 165 -10.73 -2.20 9.41
CA TYR A 165 -10.31 -2.81 8.15
C TYR A 165 -9.81 -1.68 7.24
N ILE A 166 -8.59 -1.80 6.74
CA ILE A 166 -7.96 -0.81 5.88
C ILE A 166 -7.59 -1.48 4.57
N LYS A 167 -8.09 -0.94 3.46
CA LYS A 167 -7.79 -1.41 2.10
C LYS A 167 -7.23 -0.27 1.27
N GLY A 168 -6.05 -0.48 0.69
CA GLY A 168 -5.45 0.42 -0.29
C GLY A 168 -5.75 0.00 -1.71
N SER A 169 -5.48 0.89 -2.68
CA SER A 169 -5.61 0.55 -4.09
C SER A 169 -4.56 -0.49 -4.51
N ALA A 170 -5.04 -1.60 -5.07
CA ALA A 170 -4.30 -2.79 -5.45
C ALA A 170 -3.74 -3.63 -4.29
N GLN A 171 -4.25 -3.42 -3.08
CA GLN A 171 -3.92 -4.24 -1.91
C GLN A 171 -5.16 -4.95 -1.38
N ILE A 172 -4.98 -6.16 -0.87
CA ILE A 172 -6.01 -6.78 -0.02
C ILE A 172 -6.10 -6.04 1.32
N ASP A 173 -7.28 -6.05 1.90
CA ASP A 173 -7.52 -5.37 3.17
C ASP A 173 -6.81 -6.05 4.34
N SER A 174 -6.32 -5.23 5.25
CA SER A 174 -5.72 -5.67 6.50
C SER A 174 -6.54 -5.14 7.67
N ALA A 175 -6.55 -5.87 8.78
CA ALA A 175 -7.37 -5.50 9.93
C ALA A 175 -6.56 -5.49 11.23
N ALA A 176 -7.00 -4.64 12.16
CA ALA A 176 -6.51 -4.64 13.53
C ALA A 176 -7.65 -4.29 14.49
N THR A 177 -7.64 -4.95 15.64
CA THR A 177 -8.59 -4.71 16.73
C THR A 177 -8.11 -3.57 17.62
N LEU A 178 -9.06 -2.86 18.23
CA LEU A 178 -8.80 -1.85 19.26
C LEU A 178 -9.94 -1.81 20.28
N THR A 179 -9.61 -1.59 21.54
CA THR A 179 -10.58 -1.21 22.56
C THR A 179 -10.68 0.31 22.59
N LEU A 180 -11.90 0.84 22.40
CA LEU A 180 -12.09 2.27 22.18
C LEU A 180 -11.91 3.08 23.47
N SER A 181 -10.92 3.95 23.49
CA SER A 181 -10.71 4.97 24.51
C SER A 181 -11.42 6.27 24.13
N PRO A 182 -11.82 7.12 25.11
CA PRO A 182 -12.61 8.34 24.87
C PRO A 182 -11.89 9.44 24.10
N THR A 183 -10.56 9.37 24.00
CA THR A 183 -9.73 10.40 23.35
C THR A 183 -9.04 9.84 22.12
N THR A 184 -7.74 9.58 22.18
CA THR A 184 -6.95 9.12 21.03
C THR A 184 -6.69 7.63 21.11
N ASN A 185 -6.99 6.95 20.01
CA ASN A 185 -6.77 5.53 19.85
C ASN A 185 -5.65 5.30 18.83
N ARG A 186 -4.79 4.33 19.11
CA ARG A 186 -3.71 3.93 18.21
C ARG A 186 -3.97 2.53 17.71
N LEU A 187 -4.30 2.38 16.44
CA LEU A 187 -4.51 1.08 15.83
C LEU A 187 -3.24 0.23 15.93
N ASN A 188 -3.38 -1.07 16.19
CA ASN A 188 -2.27 -2.02 16.24
C ASN A 188 -1.11 -1.58 17.18
N GLY A 189 -1.45 -0.96 18.33
CA GLY A 189 -0.46 -0.39 19.26
C GLY A 189 0.37 0.75 18.67
N GLY A 190 -0.07 1.32 17.54
CA GLY A 190 0.68 2.29 16.74
C GLY A 190 1.85 1.71 15.95
N THR A 191 1.91 0.38 15.81
CA THR A 191 2.78 -0.29 14.84
C THR A 191 2.14 -0.26 13.45
N PRO A 192 2.94 -0.20 12.36
CA PRO A 192 2.39 -0.16 11.02
C PRO A 192 1.63 -1.45 10.66
N LEU A 193 0.46 -1.27 10.04
CA LEU A 193 -0.28 -2.35 9.39
C LEU A 193 0.25 -2.52 7.96
N ASN A 194 0.70 -3.72 7.61
CA ASN A 194 1.25 -3.98 6.28
C ASN A 194 0.14 -4.37 5.29
N LEU A 195 -0.12 -3.50 4.32
CA LEU A 195 -1.04 -3.77 3.22
C LEU A 195 -0.33 -4.61 2.15
N ILE A 196 -0.91 -5.76 1.84
CA ILE A 196 -0.34 -6.77 0.93
C ILE A 196 -0.80 -6.44 -0.49
N SER A 197 0.15 -6.22 -1.39
CA SER A 197 -0.10 -5.82 -2.78
C SER A 197 -0.37 -7.01 -3.69
N GLY A 198 -1.19 -6.78 -4.71
CA GLY A 198 -1.42 -7.74 -5.79
C GLY A 198 -2.88 -7.98 -6.16
N ASP A 199 -3.83 -7.28 -5.54
CA ASP A 199 -5.27 -7.40 -5.81
C ASP A 199 -5.72 -6.28 -6.78
N LEU A 200 -5.42 -6.46 -8.06
CA LEU A 200 -5.62 -5.44 -9.09
C LEU A 200 -7.09 -5.28 -9.49
N ASN A 201 -7.88 -6.34 -9.39
CA ASN A 201 -9.31 -6.29 -9.70
C ASN A 201 -10.19 -5.84 -8.51
N GLU A 202 -9.59 -5.64 -7.32
CA GLU A 202 -10.23 -5.16 -6.09
C GLU A 202 -11.31 -6.10 -5.52
N ASP A 203 -11.17 -7.41 -5.76
CA ASP A 203 -12.08 -8.43 -5.22
C ASP A 203 -11.61 -9.00 -3.87
N ASN A 204 -10.54 -8.44 -3.31
CA ASN A 204 -9.97 -8.78 -2.00
C ASN A 204 -9.40 -10.21 -1.92
N ILE A 205 -9.10 -10.83 -3.06
CA ILE A 205 -8.27 -12.02 -3.20
C ILE A 205 -7.13 -11.71 -4.18
N ILE A 206 -5.97 -12.34 -3.98
CA ILE A 206 -4.86 -12.26 -4.95
C ILE A 206 -4.81 -13.58 -5.68
N ASP A 207 -5.20 -13.60 -6.94
CA ASP A 207 -5.24 -14.81 -7.74
C ASP A 207 -4.68 -14.64 -9.17
N ASN A 208 -4.94 -15.63 -10.02
CA ASN A 208 -4.43 -15.63 -11.39
C ASN A 208 -5.07 -14.53 -12.26
N THR A 209 -6.23 -14.03 -11.88
CA THR A 209 -6.89 -12.87 -12.52
C THR A 209 -6.01 -11.65 -12.37
N ASP A 210 -5.53 -11.35 -11.16
CA ASP A 210 -4.61 -10.23 -10.93
C ASP A 210 -3.29 -10.41 -11.65
N TYR A 211 -2.74 -11.63 -11.60
CA TYR A 211 -1.50 -11.92 -12.29
C TYR A 211 -1.62 -11.68 -13.81
N ASN A 212 -2.72 -12.10 -14.42
CA ASN A 212 -2.96 -11.87 -15.84
C ASN A 212 -3.21 -10.39 -16.16
N LEU A 213 -3.89 -9.65 -15.27
CA LEU A 213 -4.05 -8.20 -15.40
C LEU A 213 -2.67 -7.52 -15.42
N ALA A 214 -1.81 -7.78 -14.43
CA ALA A 214 -0.46 -7.21 -14.40
C ALA A 214 0.39 -7.63 -15.61
N LYS A 215 0.30 -8.91 -16.01
CA LYS A 215 1.03 -9.43 -17.16
C LYS A 215 0.61 -8.76 -18.47
N SER A 216 -0.65 -8.37 -18.62
CA SER A 216 -1.11 -7.63 -19.81
C SER A 216 -0.51 -6.23 -19.91
N LEU A 217 -0.02 -5.68 -18.79
CA LEU A 217 0.62 -4.36 -18.69
C LEU A 217 2.15 -4.45 -18.70
N TYR A 218 2.73 -5.64 -18.81
CA TYR A 218 4.17 -5.85 -18.72
C TYR A 218 4.95 -5.02 -19.75
N GLY A 219 5.97 -4.29 -19.29
CA GLY A 219 6.84 -3.46 -20.11
C GLY A 219 6.26 -2.08 -20.45
N THR A 220 5.03 -1.77 -20.04
CA THR A 220 4.54 -0.38 -20.10
C THR A 220 5.30 0.48 -19.09
N THR A 221 5.33 1.79 -19.33
CA THR A 221 5.93 2.80 -18.44
C THR A 221 4.95 3.94 -18.22
N SER A 222 5.24 4.86 -17.29
CA SER A 222 4.42 6.05 -17.05
C SER A 222 4.17 6.95 -18.27
N SER A 223 4.89 6.74 -19.39
CA SER A 223 4.69 7.44 -20.66
C SER A 223 3.82 6.68 -21.68
N SER A 224 3.50 5.42 -21.40
CA SER A 224 2.72 4.56 -22.28
C SER A 224 1.22 4.85 -22.14
N SER A 225 0.47 4.84 -23.25
CA SER A 225 -0.99 5.07 -23.22
C SER A 225 -1.79 3.98 -22.49
N GLY A 226 -1.24 2.77 -22.39
CA GLY A 226 -1.82 1.64 -21.65
C GLY A 226 -1.27 1.49 -20.23
N TRP A 227 -0.57 2.49 -19.70
CA TRP A 227 -0.03 2.45 -18.34
C TRP A 227 -1.15 2.41 -17.30
N ASN A 228 -0.95 1.59 -16.26
CA ASN A 228 -1.79 1.62 -15.08
C ASN A 228 -0.89 1.60 -13.84
N GLU A 229 -0.82 2.74 -13.15
CA GLU A 229 0.02 2.93 -11.96
C GLU A 229 -0.27 1.93 -10.82
N ARG A 230 -1.47 1.32 -10.80
CA ARG A 230 -1.86 0.35 -9.78
C ARG A 230 -1.10 -0.97 -9.88
N ALA A 231 -0.54 -1.28 -11.05
CA ALA A 231 0.28 -2.46 -11.29
C ALA A 231 1.79 -2.21 -11.11
N ASP A 232 2.21 -0.95 -10.92
CA ASP A 232 3.57 -0.58 -10.53
C ASP A 232 3.65 -0.52 -9.00
N PHE A 233 3.89 -1.67 -8.37
CA PHE A 233 3.79 -1.79 -6.91
C PHE A 233 4.95 -1.12 -6.19
N ASN A 234 6.09 -0.91 -6.87
CA ASN A 234 7.28 -0.30 -6.29
C ASN A 234 7.44 1.19 -6.64
N LEU A 235 6.57 1.71 -7.53
CA LEU A 235 6.55 3.08 -8.02
C LEU A 235 7.86 3.49 -8.71
N ASP A 236 8.46 2.57 -9.47
CA ASP A 236 9.67 2.84 -10.25
C ASP A 236 9.39 3.35 -11.68
N GLY A 237 8.11 3.42 -12.05
CA GLY A 237 7.63 3.92 -13.33
C GLY A 237 7.62 2.89 -14.45
N THR A 238 7.92 1.61 -14.16
CA THR A 238 7.93 0.52 -15.15
C THR A 238 7.35 -0.77 -14.58
N ILE A 239 6.27 -1.30 -15.18
CA ILE A 239 5.68 -2.58 -14.79
C ILE A 239 6.57 -3.69 -15.35
N ASN A 240 7.22 -4.44 -14.46
CA ASN A 240 8.21 -5.44 -14.85
C ASN A 240 8.15 -6.69 -13.96
N ASN A 241 9.16 -7.55 -14.07
CA ASN A 241 9.23 -8.81 -13.30
C ASN A 241 9.19 -8.60 -11.79
N PHE A 242 9.62 -7.44 -11.28
CA PHE A 242 9.50 -7.11 -9.87
C PHE A 242 8.04 -7.08 -9.44
N ASP A 243 7.16 -6.41 -10.18
CA ASP A 243 5.74 -6.31 -9.87
C ASP A 243 5.03 -7.65 -9.98
N LEU A 244 5.32 -8.41 -11.05
CA LEU A 244 4.77 -9.75 -11.22
C LEU A 244 5.24 -10.70 -10.09
N SER A 245 6.46 -10.52 -9.57
CA SER A 245 6.96 -11.33 -8.46
C SER A 245 6.24 -11.05 -7.14
N ILE A 246 5.75 -9.82 -6.92
CA ILE A 246 4.93 -9.46 -5.75
C ILE A 246 3.61 -10.21 -5.80
N ILE A 247 2.91 -10.20 -6.94
CA ILE A 247 1.66 -10.96 -7.11
C ILE A 247 1.93 -12.44 -6.91
N SER A 248 2.96 -12.98 -7.58
CA SER A 248 3.31 -14.41 -7.50
C SER A 248 3.56 -14.86 -6.06
N LYS A 249 4.22 -14.04 -5.25
CA LYS A 249 4.48 -14.29 -3.82
C LYS A 249 3.19 -14.31 -2.99
N ASN A 250 2.16 -13.60 -3.43
CA ASN A 250 0.94 -13.36 -2.69
C ASN A 250 -0.28 -14.14 -3.19
N LEU A 251 -0.11 -14.99 -4.22
CA LEU A 251 -1.18 -15.84 -4.75
C LEU A 251 -1.88 -16.65 -3.65
N GLY A 252 -3.21 -16.67 -3.72
CA GLY A 252 -4.11 -17.35 -2.78
C GLY A 252 -4.35 -16.60 -1.47
N LYS A 253 -3.73 -15.43 -1.25
CA LYS A 253 -4.03 -14.60 -0.08
C LYS A 253 -5.39 -13.92 -0.25
N ILE A 254 -6.14 -13.85 0.85
CA ILE A 254 -7.45 -13.20 0.92
C ILE A 254 -7.36 -12.16 2.03
N GLY A 255 -7.95 -10.99 1.80
CA GLY A 255 -7.99 -9.93 2.80
C GLY A 255 -8.76 -10.32 4.07
N ALA A 256 -8.51 -9.57 5.15
CA ALA A 256 -9.09 -9.80 6.46
C ALA A 256 -10.62 -9.81 6.48
N SER A 257 -11.29 -9.01 5.65
CA SER A 257 -12.75 -9.01 5.53
C SER A 257 -13.29 -10.12 4.62
N GLY A 258 -12.43 -10.93 3.99
CA GLY A 258 -12.82 -11.97 3.04
C GLY A 258 -13.10 -11.43 1.63
N ILE A 259 -13.46 -12.32 0.70
CA ILE A 259 -13.65 -11.98 -0.72
C ILE A 259 -14.80 -10.99 -0.92
N TRP A 260 -14.57 -10.00 -1.77
CA TRP A 260 -15.54 -8.99 -2.19
C TRP A 260 -16.07 -9.36 -3.56
N TYR A 261 -17.35 -9.72 -3.62
CA TYR A 261 -18.00 -10.00 -4.88
C TYR A 261 -18.50 -8.68 -5.49
N SER A 262 -17.85 -8.18 -6.52
CA SER A 262 -18.51 -7.22 -7.41
C SER A 262 -19.57 -8.00 -8.18
N LYS A 263 -20.86 -7.77 -7.93
CA LYS A 263 -21.89 -8.24 -8.87
C LYS A 263 -21.67 -7.47 -10.17
N ALA A 264 -21.19 -8.14 -11.20
CA ALA A 264 -21.09 -7.54 -12.53
C ALA A 264 -22.49 -7.02 -12.90
N SER A 265 -22.59 -5.72 -13.17
CA SER A 265 -23.76 -5.14 -13.83
C SER A 265 -24.00 -5.96 -15.10
N GLY A 266 -25.18 -6.58 -15.19
CA GLY A 266 -25.48 -7.52 -16.26
C GLY A 266 -25.25 -6.87 -17.63
N SER A 267 -24.51 -7.56 -18.50
CA SER A 267 -24.70 -7.36 -19.93
C SER A 267 -26.19 -7.59 -20.24
N PRO A 268 -26.88 -6.69 -20.97
CA PRO A 268 -28.23 -6.96 -21.43
C PRO A 268 -28.17 -8.03 -22.52
N GLY A 269 -28.14 -9.29 -22.09
CA GLY A 269 -28.41 -10.45 -22.94
C GLY A 269 -29.91 -10.62 -23.09
N LEU A 270 -30.37 -10.60 -24.33
CA LEU A 270 -31.76 -10.73 -24.78
C LEU A 270 -32.59 -11.80 -24.04
N LEU A 271 -33.82 -11.38 -23.71
CA LEU A 271 -35.12 -12.10 -23.71
C LEU A 271 -35.22 -13.46 -23.00
N GLY A 272 -35.99 -13.48 -21.91
CA GLY A 272 -36.58 -14.72 -21.37
C GLY A 272 -37.26 -14.61 -20.00
N ILE A 273 -38.51 -14.14 -20.00
CA ILE A 273 -39.65 -14.56 -19.13
C ILE A 273 -39.44 -14.84 -17.61
N GLU A 274 -40.07 -13.95 -16.83
CA GLU A 274 -40.77 -14.13 -15.54
C GLU A 274 -40.22 -15.12 -14.48
N ALA A 275 -39.72 -14.55 -13.37
CA ALA A 275 -40.12 -14.99 -12.04
C ALA A 275 -39.94 -13.84 -11.03
N SER A 276 -41.08 -13.34 -10.53
CA SER A 276 -41.16 -12.53 -9.31
C SER A 276 -40.40 -13.18 -8.17
N GLN A 277 -39.51 -12.44 -7.52
CA GLN A 277 -39.20 -12.64 -6.11
C GLN A 277 -38.67 -11.34 -5.51
N THR A 278 -39.54 -10.74 -4.69
CA THR A 278 -39.23 -9.72 -3.70
C THR A 278 -38.17 -10.26 -2.74
N ALA A 279 -36.97 -9.68 -2.77
CA ALA A 279 -35.99 -9.85 -1.70
C ALA A 279 -35.21 -8.55 -1.50
N SER A 280 -35.67 -7.77 -0.52
CA SER A 280 -34.90 -6.71 0.13
C SER A 280 -33.53 -7.26 0.54
N SER A 281 -32.48 -6.79 -0.12
CA SER A 281 -31.09 -7.03 0.28
C SER A 281 -30.31 -5.73 0.13
N SER A 282 -30.46 -4.87 1.13
CA SER A 282 -29.58 -3.72 1.37
C SER A 282 -28.24 -4.24 1.89
N GLY A 283 -27.42 -4.75 0.97
CA GLY A 283 -25.98 -4.89 1.16
C GLY A 283 -25.31 -3.70 0.48
N GLY A 284 -24.47 -2.95 1.20
CA GLY A 284 -23.76 -1.81 0.65
C GLY A 284 -22.91 -2.23 -0.54
N TYR A 285 -23.24 -1.73 -1.72
CA TYR A 285 -22.51 -1.97 -2.96
C TYR A 285 -21.43 -0.89 -3.09
N TRP A 286 -20.18 -1.32 -3.25
CA TRP A 286 -19.10 -0.44 -3.68
C TRP A 286 -19.17 -0.32 -5.20
N ILE A 287 -19.34 0.91 -5.69
CA ILE A 287 -19.04 1.28 -7.07
C ILE A 287 -17.73 2.05 -7.00
N TRP A 288 -16.67 1.50 -7.61
CA TRP A 288 -15.46 2.24 -7.91
C TRP A 288 -15.74 3.17 -9.10
N ILE A 289 -15.57 4.48 -8.91
CA ILE A 289 -15.62 5.47 -9.98
C ILE A 289 -14.17 5.92 -10.22
N PRO A 290 -13.57 5.66 -11.40
CA PRO A 290 -12.25 6.21 -11.72
C PRO A 290 -12.30 7.74 -11.72
N PRO A 291 -11.18 8.44 -11.42
CA PRO A 291 -11.06 9.85 -11.73
C PRO A 291 -11.31 10.04 -13.23
N THR A 292 -12.29 10.88 -13.58
CA THR A 292 -12.32 11.48 -14.92
C THR A 292 -11.28 12.58 -14.92
N ASP A 293 -10.35 12.51 -15.86
CA ASP A 293 -9.37 13.59 -16.14
C ASP A 293 -10.05 14.97 -16.25
#